data_AF-A0A935I9Z1-F1
#
_entry.id   AF-A0A935I9Z1-F1
#
_cell.length_a   1.000
_cell.length_b   1.000
_cell.length_c   1.000
_cell.angle_alpha   90.00
_cell.angle_beta   90.00
_cell.angle_gamma   90.00
#
_symmetry.space_group_name_H-M   'P 1'
#
loop_
_entity.id
_entity.type
_entity.pdbx_description
1 polymer ?
#
loop_
_entity_poly.entity_id
_entity_poly.type
_entity_poly.pdbx_seq_one_letter_code
_entity_poly.pdbx_strand_id
1 'polypeptide(L)'
;MKMYGIIGLLMALVMLSSCRKDLDLFSNGFTTVSEDYTTQQDILESNETEISEQIENGLLAVSTRSFPTRTWSNPKGTYPNILTIDYGTTGVTGPYGRVRRGKLIIQISAPLNTPRSVRTVSHDQFYIDDVKVDGTVTLINQGLNTKGQNTFLRNVSNRVLSFPSGKSISWNATQYITQLEGLNTPLIKLDDVYSTSGTSEGVNREGKPFSVNTSEPLITKFTCAYIVDGFITVTFDLKTVSIDYGDGICNNTATLILSDGSTREISIRRWW
;
A
#
# COMPACT_ATOMS: atom_id res chain seq x y z
N MET A 1 -77.60 5.06 -33.63
CA MET A 1 -76.72 3.99 -33.10
C MET A 1 -75.71 3.57 -34.15
N LYS A 2 -74.41 3.81 -33.92
CA LYS A 2 -73.27 3.04 -34.44
C LYS A 2 -72.06 3.49 -33.62
N MET A 3 -71.38 2.55 -32.97
CA MET A 3 -70.38 2.83 -31.94
C MET A 3 -69.02 2.38 -32.45
N TYR A 4 -68.10 3.31 -32.68
CA TYR A 4 -66.73 3.01 -33.10
C TYR A 4 -65.86 2.80 -31.87
N GLY A 5 -65.30 1.60 -31.73
CA GLY A 5 -64.40 1.26 -30.63
C GLY A 5 -63.02 1.87 -30.81
N ILE A 6 -62.52 2.57 -29.80
CA ILE A 6 -61.13 3.05 -29.74
C ILE A 6 -60.27 1.92 -29.21
N ILE A 7 -59.35 1.41 -30.05
CA ILE A 7 -58.38 0.39 -29.64
C ILE A 7 -57.26 1.08 -28.86
N GLY A 8 -57.23 0.88 -27.53
CA GLY A 8 -56.21 1.45 -26.66
C GLY A 8 -54.86 0.74 -26.80
N LEU A 9 -53.87 1.43 -27.36
CA LEU A 9 -52.48 0.93 -27.46
C LEU A 9 -51.76 1.06 -26.11
N LEU A 10 -52.02 0.14 -25.18
CA LEU A 10 -51.32 0.10 -23.88
C LEU A 10 -49.96 -0.61 -24.00
N MET A 11 -49.00 0.04 -24.67
CA MET A 11 -47.63 -0.48 -24.78
C MET A 11 -46.90 -0.33 -23.43
N ALA A 12 -46.69 -1.44 -22.72
CA ALA A 12 -46.14 -1.44 -21.36
C ALA A 12 -44.69 -0.96 -21.32
N LEU A 13 -44.41 0.07 -20.50
CA LEU A 13 -43.10 0.71 -20.40
C LEU A 13 -42.13 -0.10 -19.51
N VAL A 14 -41.55 -1.18 -20.04
CA VAL A 14 -40.63 -2.07 -19.32
C VAL A 14 -39.17 -1.82 -19.75
N MET A 15 -38.57 -0.75 -19.22
CA MET A 15 -37.15 -0.41 -19.38
C MET A 15 -36.61 0.27 -18.09
N LEU A 16 -35.29 0.44 -18.00
CA LEU A 16 -34.53 1.21 -16.98
C LEU A 16 -34.22 0.60 -15.60
N SER A 17 -34.62 -0.64 -15.29
CA SER A 17 -34.23 -1.27 -14.00
C SER A 17 -32.81 -1.86 -13.96
N SER A 18 -32.13 -2.04 -15.10
CA SER A 18 -30.79 -2.67 -15.14
C SER A 18 -29.70 -1.75 -14.61
N CYS A 19 -29.58 -0.53 -15.14
CA CYS A 19 -28.43 0.34 -14.91
C CYS A 19 -28.14 0.63 -13.44
N ARG A 20 -29.16 0.61 -12.56
CA ARG A 20 -28.96 0.73 -11.11
C ARG A 20 -28.19 -0.46 -10.52
N LYS A 21 -28.56 -1.70 -10.86
CA LYS A 21 -27.82 -2.89 -10.41
C LYS A 21 -26.38 -2.89 -10.94
N ASP A 22 -26.18 -2.47 -12.17
CA ASP A 22 -24.86 -2.43 -12.80
C ASP A 22 -23.94 -1.36 -12.17
N LEU A 23 -24.52 -0.25 -11.68
CA LEU A 23 -23.87 0.79 -10.87
C LEU A 23 -23.59 0.32 -9.43
N ASP A 24 -24.56 -0.32 -8.76
CA ASP A 24 -24.42 -0.77 -7.38
C ASP A 24 -23.38 -1.90 -7.26
N LEU A 25 -23.39 -2.86 -8.18
CA LEU A 25 -22.37 -3.93 -8.26
C LEU A 25 -20.98 -3.38 -8.58
N PHE A 26 -20.89 -2.38 -9.47
CA PHE A 26 -19.64 -1.68 -9.76
C PHE A 26 -19.10 -0.94 -8.53
N SER A 27 -19.95 -0.20 -7.82
CA SER A 27 -19.56 0.49 -6.59
C SER A 27 -19.01 -0.47 -5.55
N ASN A 28 -19.74 -1.55 -5.24
CA ASN A 28 -19.34 -2.51 -4.21
C ASN A 28 -18.01 -3.20 -4.52
N GLY A 29 -17.81 -3.66 -5.78
CA GLY A 29 -16.55 -4.30 -6.18
C GLY A 29 -15.33 -3.37 -6.07
N PHE A 30 -15.47 -2.11 -6.47
CA PHE A 30 -14.40 -1.11 -6.31
C PHE A 30 -14.17 -0.70 -4.85
N THR A 31 -15.20 -0.70 -3.98
CA THR A 31 -15.01 -0.55 -2.54
C THR A 31 -14.15 -1.69 -1.97
N THR A 32 -14.44 -2.96 -2.31
CA THR A 32 -13.62 -4.10 -1.86
C THR A 32 -12.16 -3.97 -2.31
N VAL A 33 -11.90 -3.60 -3.58
CA VAL A 33 -10.53 -3.38 -4.08
C VAL A 33 -9.84 -2.22 -3.36
N SER A 34 -10.55 -1.13 -3.08
CA SER A 34 -10.00 0.03 -2.37
C SER A 34 -9.61 -0.31 -0.92
N GLU A 35 -10.46 -1.04 -0.20
CA GLU A 35 -10.14 -1.54 1.15
C GLU A 35 -8.93 -2.49 1.14
N ASP A 36 -8.90 -3.45 0.22
CA ASP A 36 -7.80 -4.43 0.11
C ASP A 36 -6.46 -3.77 -0.25
N TYR A 37 -6.48 -2.85 -1.21
CA TYR A 37 -5.28 -2.11 -1.64
C TYR A 37 -4.76 -1.18 -0.53
N THR A 38 -5.64 -0.43 0.14
CA THR A 38 -5.23 0.45 1.25
C THR A 38 -4.70 -0.35 2.45
N THR A 39 -5.32 -1.49 2.78
CA THR A 39 -4.83 -2.42 3.81
C THR A 39 -3.44 -2.96 3.48
N GLN A 40 -3.19 -3.35 2.22
CA GLN A 40 -1.87 -3.86 1.79
C GLN A 40 -0.79 -2.76 1.81
N GLN A 41 -1.09 -1.53 1.40
CA GLN A 41 -0.12 -0.43 1.46
C GLN A 41 0.23 -0.06 2.90
N ASP A 42 -0.77 0.05 3.79
CA ASP A 42 -0.54 0.29 5.22
C ASP A 42 0.29 -0.81 5.89
N ILE A 43 -0.01 -2.09 5.65
CA ILE A 43 0.75 -3.23 6.20
C ILE A 43 2.14 -3.36 5.56
N LEU A 44 2.40 -2.74 4.40
CA LEU A 44 3.74 -2.58 3.83
C LEU A 44 4.52 -1.46 4.55
N GLU A 45 3.96 -0.26 4.60
CA GLU A 45 4.57 0.91 5.24
C GLU A 45 4.87 0.65 6.73
N SER A 46 3.89 0.13 7.46
CA SER A 46 3.99 -0.23 8.87
C SER A 46 5.05 -1.31 9.15
N ASN A 47 5.40 -2.14 8.16
CA ASN A 47 6.50 -3.10 8.27
C ASN A 47 7.86 -2.44 7.99
N GLU A 48 7.95 -1.59 6.97
CA GLU A 48 9.20 -0.90 6.60
C GLU A 48 9.65 0.14 7.62
N THR A 49 8.71 0.84 8.26
CA THR A 49 8.99 1.75 9.38
C THR A 49 9.61 0.99 10.55
N GLU A 50 8.96 -0.08 11.02
CA GLU A 50 9.45 -0.96 12.09
C GLU A 50 10.84 -1.53 11.75
N ILE A 51 11.03 -2.06 10.54
CA ILE A 51 12.33 -2.60 10.08
C ILE A 51 13.42 -1.54 10.14
N SER A 52 13.11 -0.31 9.75
CA SER A 52 14.08 0.79 9.73
C SER A 52 14.40 1.29 11.15
N GLU A 53 13.41 1.47 12.01
CA GLU A 53 13.59 1.78 13.44
C GLU A 53 14.43 0.70 14.17
N GLN A 54 14.16 -0.57 13.90
CA GLN A 54 14.91 -1.68 14.48
C GLN A 54 16.36 -1.71 13.99
N ILE A 55 16.62 -1.44 12.71
CA ILE A 55 17.98 -1.35 12.16
C ILE A 55 18.73 -0.14 12.73
N GLU A 56 18.11 1.04 12.73
CA GLU A 56 18.67 2.32 13.18
C GLU A 56 18.84 2.33 14.71
N ASN A 57 17.75 2.49 15.45
CA ASN A 57 17.71 2.79 16.89
C ASN A 57 17.88 1.54 17.77
N GLY A 58 17.23 0.43 17.38
CA GLY A 58 17.18 -0.79 18.19
C GLY A 58 16.51 -0.62 19.56
N LEU A 59 16.97 -1.35 20.58
CA LEU A 59 16.30 -1.46 21.89
C LEU A 59 16.33 -0.19 22.77
N LEU A 60 16.83 0.94 22.28
CA LEU A 60 17.11 2.13 23.11
C LEU A 60 15.89 3.00 23.47
N ALA A 61 14.69 2.42 23.56
CA ALA A 61 13.47 3.13 23.94
C ALA A 61 12.47 2.28 24.76
N VAL A 62 12.17 2.74 25.99
CA VAL A 62 11.04 2.37 26.86
C VAL A 62 11.12 1.00 27.58
N SER A 63 11.43 1.04 28.88
CA SER A 63 11.60 -0.13 29.78
C SER A 63 10.30 -0.81 30.25
N THR A 64 9.23 -0.81 29.45
CA THR A 64 7.92 -1.36 29.83
C THR A 64 7.27 -2.26 28.76
N ARG A 65 7.99 -2.60 27.69
CA ARG A 65 7.52 -3.50 26.62
C ARG A 65 8.27 -4.82 26.64
N SER A 66 7.56 -5.89 26.29
CA SER A 66 8.19 -7.09 25.72
C SER A 66 8.91 -6.66 24.43
N PHE A 67 10.22 -6.84 24.34
CA PHE A 67 10.96 -6.53 23.10
C PHE A 67 11.08 -7.77 22.22
N PRO A 68 11.12 -7.61 20.88
CA PRO A 68 11.48 -8.72 20.01
C PRO A 68 12.92 -9.14 20.23
N THR A 69 13.17 -10.45 20.17
CA THR A 69 14.53 -10.99 20.17
C THR A 69 15.20 -10.67 18.83
N ARG A 70 16.45 -10.20 18.87
CA ARG A 70 17.18 -9.79 17.68
C ARG A 70 18.47 -10.57 17.52
N THR A 71 18.58 -11.27 16.38
CA THR A 71 19.76 -12.09 16.05
C THR A 71 20.35 -11.60 14.74
N TRP A 72 21.66 -11.31 14.74
CA TRP A 72 22.42 -11.03 13.52
C TRP A 72 23.31 -12.23 13.18
N SER A 73 23.47 -12.56 11.89
CA SER A 73 24.36 -13.66 11.47
C SER A 73 25.85 -13.32 11.56
N ASN A 74 26.19 -12.04 11.42
CA ASN A 74 27.52 -11.45 11.65
C ASN A 74 27.38 -10.20 12.55
N PRO A 75 28.44 -9.66 13.17
CA PRO A 75 28.35 -8.43 13.98
C PRO A 75 27.63 -7.27 13.25
N LYS A 76 26.82 -6.47 13.97
CA LYS A 76 26.10 -5.31 13.38
C LYS A 76 27.11 -4.36 12.75
N GLY A 77 26.96 -4.08 11.46
CA GLY A 77 27.88 -3.25 10.67
C GLY A 77 28.84 -4.03 9.78
N THR A 78 29.00 -5.35 9.98
CA THR A 78 29.51 -6.25 8.95
C THR A 78 28.43 -6.47 7.89
N TYR A 79 28.82 -6.57 6.61
CA TYR A 79 27.94 -6.85 5.47
C TYR A 79 28.65 -7.78 4.45
N PRO A 80 27.92 -8.64 3.70
CA PRO A 80 26.48 -8.90 3.80
C PRO A 80 26.11 -9.60 5.12
N ASN A 81 24.88 -9.39 5.58
CA ASN A 81 24.43 -9.81 6.90
C ASN A 81 22.92 -10.06 6.93
N ILE A 82 22.46 -10.84 7.88
CA ILE A 82 21.04 -11.17 8.07
C ILE A 82 20.63 -10.75 9.49
N LEU A 83 19.65 -9.87 9.61
CA LEU A 83 18.96 -9.57 10.85
C LEU A 83 17.66 -10.38 10.90
N THR A 84 17.51 -11.23 11.92
CA THR A 84 16.23 -11.80 12.31
C THR A 84 15.66 -11.01 13.49
N ILE A 85 14.40 -10.59 13.37
CA ILE A 85 13.63 -9.95 14.44
C ILE A 85 12.48 -10.89 14.78
N ASP A 86 12.52 -11.49 15.97
CA ASP A 86 11.56 -12.49 16.44
C ASP A 86 10.67 -11.87 17.53
N TYR A 87 9.40 -11.64 17.20
CA TYR A 87 8.38 -11.09 18.09
C TYR A 87 7.68 -12.18 18.93
N GLY A 88 8.06 -13.44 18.76
CA GLY A 88 7.47 -14.58 19.46
C GLY A 88 6.04 -14.91 19.01
N THR A 89 5.46 -15.94 19.64
CA THR A 89 4.10 -16.41 19.37
C THR A 89 3.02 -15.58 20.08
N THR A 90 3.33 -15.04 21.26
CA THR A 90 2.46 -14.11 22.00
C THR A 90 2.44 -12.71 21.37
N GLY A 91 3.55 -12.31 20.75
CA GLY A 91 3.70 -11.02 20.10
C GLY A 91 4.18 -9.89 21.00
N VAL A 92 4.37 -8.73 20.36
CA VAL A 92 4.84 -7.47 20.95
C VAL A 92 4.00 -6.31 20.43
N THR A 93 3.53 -5.45 21.33
CA THR A 93 2.89 -4.19 20.98
C THR A 93 3.94 -3.15 20.56
N GLY A 94 4.00 -2.85 19.26
CA GLY A 94 4.86 -1.83 18.67
C GLY A 94 4.34 -0.39 18.84
N PRO A 95 4.94 0.60 18.16
CA PRO A 95 4.40 1.95 18.06
C PRO A 95 2.92 1.94 17.60
N TYR A 96 2.14 2.92 18.05
CA TYR A 96 0.71 3.11 17.70
C TYR A 96 -0.23 1.92 18.03
N GLY A 97 0.20 0.99 18.89
CA GLY A 97 -0.66 -0.06 19.46
C GLY A 97 -0.72 -1.37 18.67
N ARG A 98 -0.17 -1.42 17.45
CA ARG A 98 -0.16 -2.64 16.62
C ARG A 98 0.64 -3.76 17.26
N VAL A 99 0.15 -5.00 17.19
CA VAL A 99 0.79 -6.19 17.73
C VAL A 99 1.50 -6.96 16.62
N ARG A 100 2.81 -7.14 16.72
CA ARG A 100 3.59 -7.97 15.79
C ARG A 100 3.84 -9.35 16.39
N ARG A 101 3.69 -10.42 15.61
CA ARG A 101 3.96 -11.84 15.99
C ARG A 101 4.82 -12.53 14.94
N GLY A 102 5.51 -13.60 15.31
CA GLY A 102 6.41 -14.35 14.41
C GLY A 102 7.69 -13.58 14.10
N LYS A 103 8.31 -13.83 12.94
CA LYS A 103 9.64 -13.28 12.61
C LYS A 103 9.71 -12.52 11.29
N LEU A 104 10.48 -11.44 11.30
CA LEU A 104 11.02 -10.77 10.12
C LEU A 104 12.46 -11.24 9.89
N ILE A 105 12.76 -11.65 8.66
CA ILE A 105 14.09 -12.10 8.23
C ILE A 105 14.58 -11.14 7.14
N ILE A 106 15.57 -10.32 7.51
CA ILE A 106 16.02 -9.16 6.72
C ILE A 106 17.47 -9.38 6.28
N GLN A 107 17.66 -9.70 5.01
CA GLN A 107 18.97 -9.76 4.36
C GLN A 107 19.41 -8.37 3.94
N ILE A 108 20.66 -7.99 4.25
CA ILE A 108 21.21 -6.64 3.99
C ILE A 108 22.58 -6.79 3.33
N SER A 109 22.74 -6.33 2.08
CA SER A 109 24.02 -6.44 1.35
C SER A 109 25.02 -5.33 1.69
N ALA A 110 24.52 -4.16 2.09
CA ALA A 110 25.28 -2.97 2.48
C ALA A 110 24.34 -1.97 3.21
N PRO A 111 24.85 -0.90 3.86
CA PRO A 111 23.99 0.18 4.38
C PRO A 111 23.09 0.77 3.29
N LEU A 112 21.82 1.06 3.60
CA LEU A 112 20.80 1.43 2.60
C LEU A 112 21.05 2.78 1.89
N ASN A 113 21.89 3.64 2.46
CA ASN A 113 22.39 4.86 1.83
C ASN A 113 23.59 4.62 0.88
N THR A 114 24.09 3.39 0.77
CA THR A 114 25.13 3.01 -0.19
C THR A 114 24.47 2.71 -1.54
N PRO A 115 24.91 3.32 -2.66
CA PRO A 115 24.41 2.97 -4.00
C PRO A 115 24.56 1.48 -4.28
N ARG A 116 23.55 0.89 -4.92
CA ARG A 116 23.46 -0.56 -5.24
C ARG A 116 23.36 -1.47 -4.00
N SER A 117 23.11 -0.92 -2.81
CA SER A 117 22.71 -1.70 -1.64
C SER A 117 21.34 -2.36 -1.86
N VAL A 118 21.13 -3.52 -1.25
CA VAL A 118 19.91 -4.32 -1.35
C VAL A 118 19.48 -4.73 0.06
N ARG A 119 18.21 -4.50 0.39
CA ARG A 119 17.54 -4.99 1.58
C ARG A 119 16.39 -5.91 1.14
N THR A 120 16.46 -7.19 1.48
CA THR A 120 15.41 -8.17 1.17
C THR A 120 14.77 -8.67 2.46
N VAL A 121 13.45 -8.52 2.56
CA VAL A 121 12.63 -8.84 3.73
C VAL A 121 11.75 -10.04 3.39
N SER A 122 11.80 -11.05 4.25
CA SER A 122 10.95 -12.24 4.21
C SER A 122 10.38 -12.52 5.61
N HIS A 123 9.40 -13.41 5.67
CA HIS A 123 8.50 -13.57 6.82
C HIS A 123 8.46 -15.04 7.27
N ASP A 124 8.55 -15.31 8.57
CA ASP A 124 8.35 -16.63 9.16
C ASP A 124 7.25 -16.57 10.22
N GLN A 125 6.08 -17.13 9.87
CA GLN A 125 4.83 -17.04 10.64
C GLN A 125 4.53 -15.60 11.13
N PHE A 126 4.83 -14.59 10.30
CA PHE A 126 4.69 -13.19 10.71
C PHE A 126 3.23 -12.72 10.62
N TYR A 127 2.82 -11.92 11.60
CA TYR A 127 1.52 -11.25 11.63
C TYR A 127 1.69 -9.79 12.05
N ILE A 128 0.91 -8.89 11.45
CA ILE A 128 0.59 -7.57 12.02
C ILE A 128 -0.88 -7.62 12.46
N ASP A 129 -1.09 -7.35 13.73
CA ASP A 129 -2.32 -7.65 14.47
C ASP A 129 -2.72 -9.11 14.21
N ASP A 130 -3.92 -9.39 13.69
CA ASP A 130 -4.36 -10.74 13.31
C ASP A 130 -4.22 -11.05 11.80
N VAL A 131 -3.58 -10.17 11.01
CA VAL A 131 -3.34 -10.40 9.57
C VAL A 131 -1.99 -11.09 9.37
N LYS A 132 -2.00 -12.32 8.85
CA LYS A 132 -0.78 -13.06 8.48
C LYS A 132 -0.16 -12.43 7.24
N VAL A 133 1.16 -12.28 7.24
CA VAL A 133 1.91 -11.64 6.16
C VAL A 133 2.92 -12.63 5.56
N ASP A 134 2.75 -12.95 4.28
CA ASP A 134 3.64 -13.82 3.51
C ASP A 134 4.23 -13.09 2.29
N GLY A 135 5.23 -13.71 1.66
CA GLY A 135 5.94 -13.17 0.49
C GLY A 135 7.17 -12.32 0.82
N THR A 136 7.74 -11.68 -0.19
CA THR A 136 9.05 -11.02 -0.13
C THR A 136 8.97 -9.57 -0.59
N VAL A 137 9.68 -8.67 0.09
CA VAL A 137 9.91 -7.27 -0.31
C VAL A 137 11.41 -7.06 -0.51
N THR A 138 11.83 -6.62 -1.68
CA THR A 138 13.23 -6.27 -1.97
C THR A 138 13.33 -4.80 -2.36
N LEU A 139 14.06 -4.04 -1.55
CA LEU A 139 14.39 -2.63 -1.79
C LEU A 139 15.85 -2.50 -2.23
N ILE A 140 16.08 -1.82 -3.36
CA ILE A 140 17.40 -1.62 -3.98
C ILE A 140 17.65 -0.12 -4.06
N ASN A 141 18.75 0.37 -3.46
CA ASN A 141 19.21 1.73 -3.72
C ASN A 141 19.83 1.79 -5.13
N GLN A 142 19.31 2.65 -6.00
CA GLN A 142 19.79 2.79 -7.39
C GLN A 142 20.87 3.87 -7.54
N GLY A 143 21.14 4.65 -6.50
CA GLY A 143 22.08 5.77 -6.48
C GLY A 143 21.39 7.12 -6.68
N LEU A 144 22.16 8.13 -7.07
CA LEU A 144 21.62 9.44 -7.42
C LEU A 144 21.18 9.46 -8.89
N ASN A 145 20.03 10.06 -9.17
CA ASN A 145 19.58 10.36 -10.52
C ASN A 145 20.33 11.58 -11.12
N THR A 146 20.00 11.97 -12.35
CA THR A 146 20.62 13.12 -13.05
C THR A 146 20.36 14.49 -12.40
N LYS A 147 19.44 14.58 -11.43
CA LYS A 147 19.18 15.78 -10.61
C LYS A 147 19.89 15.74 -9.25
N GLY A 148 20.69 14.71 -8.97
CA GLY A 148 21.34 14.50 -7.66
C GLY A 148 20.41 13.94 -6.57
N GLN A 149 19.20 13.51 -6.92
CA GLN A 149 18.21 12.95 -5.98
C GLN A 149 18.41 11.44 -5.83
N ASN A 150 18.33 10.92 -4.61
CA ASN A 150 18.52 9.51 -4.30
C ASN A 150 17.29 8.68 -4.72
N THR A 151 17.52 7.56 -5.43
CA THR A 151 16.45 6.72 -5.99
C THR A 151 16.51 5.27 -5.50
N PHE A 152 15.34 4.63 -5.44
CA PHE A 152 15.19 3.24 -5.06
C PHE A 152 14.23 2.50 -6.00
N LEU A 153 14.50 1.22 -6.21
CA LEU A 153 13.56 0.26 -6.80
C LEU A 153 13.08 -0.69 -5.70
N ARG A 154 11.77 -0.79 -5.52
CA ARG A 154 11.10 -1.71 -4.61
C ARG A 154 10.31 -2.74 -5.42
N ASN A 155 10.70 -3.99 -5.30
CA ASN A 155 9.98 -5.13 -5.86
C ASN A 155 9.28 -5.87 -4.73
N VAL A 156 8.00 -6.19 -4.91
CA VAL A 156 7.23 -7.02 -3.98
C VAL A 156 6.69 -8.23 -4.73
N SER A 157 6.95 -9.42 -4.20
CA SER A 157 6.76 -10.68 -4.92
C SER A 157 6.12 -11.74 -4.02
N ASN A 158 5.10 -12.41 -4.55
CA ASN A 158 4.31 -13.44 -3.87
C ASN A 158 3.72 -12.96 -2.54
N ARG A 159 3.36 -11.67 -2.42
CA ARG A 159 2.71 -11.15 -1.22
C ARG A 159 1.35 -11.80 -1.08
N VAL A 160 1.09 -12.36 0.10
CA VAL A 160 -0.25 -12.77 0.50
C VAL A 160 -0.51 -12.20 1.89
N LEU A 161 -1.66 -11.55 2.06
CA LEU A 161 -2.19 -11.25 3.39
C LEU A 161 -3.36 -12.20 3.65
N SER A 162 -3.34 -12.90 4.79
CA SER A 162 -4.41 -13.82 5.19
C SER A 162 -5.10 -13.31 6.44
N PHE A 163 -6.43 -13.22 6.40
CA PHE A 163 -7.26 -12.62 7.45
C PHE A 163 -7.94 -13.69 8.33
N PRO A 164 -8.33 -13.38 9.58
CA PRO A 164 -9.03 -14.31 10.48
C PRO A 164 -10.38 -14.83 9.94
N SER A 165 -10.96 -14.14 8.97
CA SER A 165 -12.16 -14.56 8.24
C SER A 165 -11.94 -15.73 7.26
N GLY A 166 -10.71 -16.24 7.13
CA GLY A 166 -10.32 -17.25 6.15
C GLY A 166 -10.19 -16.72 4.72
N LYS A 167 -10.44 -15.42 4.51
CA LYS A 167 -10.16 -14.73 3.24
C LYS A 167 -8.68 -14.34 3.16
N SER A 168 -8.19 -14.15 1.95
CA SER A 168 -6.84 -13.65 1.67
C SER A 168 -6.86 -12.68 0.49
N ILE A 169 -5.84 -11.83 0.41
CA ILE A 169 -5.49 -11.08 -0.81
C ILE A 169 -4.09 -11.44 -1.27
N SER A 170 -3.85 -11.41 -2.57
CA SER A 170 -2.52 -11.50 -3.16
C SER A 170 -2.12 -10.19 -3.82
N TRP A 171 -0.81 -9.91 -3.87
CA TRP A 171 -0.28 -8.68 -4.45
C TRP A 171 1.15 -8.87 -4.98
N ASN A 172 1.47 -8.20 -6.09
CA ASN A 172 2.83 -8.04 -6.62
C ASN A 172 3.00 -6.57 -7.04
N ALA A 173 4.19 -6.02 -6.89
CA ALA A 173 4.46 -4.63 -7.27
C ALA A 173 5.89 -4.36 -7.73
N THR A 174 6.02 -3.39 -8.62
CA THR A 174 7.30 -2.78 -9.03
C THR A 174 7.16 -1.27 -8.83
N GLN A 175 7.79 -0.72 -7.80
CA GLN A 175 7.68 0.69 -7.42
C GLN A 175 9.05 1.39 -7.49
N TYR A 176 9.11 2.54 -8.15
CA TYR A 176 10.25 3.44 -8.20
C TYR A 176 10.01 4.59 -7.23
N ILE A 177 10.98 4.86 -6.36
CA ILE A 177 10.89 5.87 -5.29
C ILE A 177 12.03 6.86 -5.46
N THR A 178 11.74 8.16 -5.41
CA THR A 178 12.77 9.23 -5.44
C THR A 178 12.63 10.10 -4.20
N GLN A 179 13.73 10.30 -3.48
CA GLN A 179 13.83 11.30 -2.41
C GLN A 179 14.00 12.68 -3.06
N LEU A 180 12.94 13.49 -3.07
CA LEU A 180 12.91 14.80 -3.70
C LEU A 180 13.61 15.87 -2.83
N GLU A 181 13.39 15.81 -1.52
CA GLU A 181 13.90 16.73 -0.48
C GLU A 181 14.44 15.92 0.71
N GLY A 182 15.09 16.56 1.69
CA GLY A 182 15.65 15.92 2.90
C GLY A 182 16.99 15.16 2.76
N LEU A 183 17.48 14.92 1.53
CA LEU A 183 18.71 14.15 1.27
C LEU A 183 19.97 14.70 1.95
N ASN A 184 20.08 16.02 2.12
CA ASN A 184 21.23 16.68 2.78
C ASN A 184 21.09 16.74 4.32
N THR A 185 19.94 16.37 4.85
CA THR A 185 19.52 16.52 6.25
C THR A 185 19.08 15.17 6.86
N PRO A 186 19.84 14.06 6.69
CA PRO A 186 19.38 12.67 6.93
C PRO A 186 19.06 12.30 8.40
N LEU A 187 19.12 13.25 9.33
CA LEU A 187 18.68 13.10 10.73
C LEU A 187 17.38 13.88 11.03
N ILE A 188 16.91 14.70 10.09
CA ILE A 188 15.76 15.62 10.25
C ILE A 188 14.66 15.17 9.29
N LYS A 189 14.04 14.02 9.56
CA LYS A 189 13.01 13.43 8.67
C LYS A 189 11.80 14.36 8.38
N LEU A 190 11.66 15.48 9.09
CA LEU A 190 10.60 16.50 8.89
C LEU A 190 10.67 17.25 7.54
N ASP A 191 11.82 17.28 6.87
CA ASP A 191 11.98 17.89 5.54
C ASP A 191 12.03 16.86 4.38
N ASP A 192 11.81 15.58 4.68
CA ASP A 192 11.72 14.53 3.67
C ASP A 192 10.44 14.67 2.83
N VAL A 193 10.63 14.73 1.51
CA VAL A 193 9.57 14.60 0.49
C VAL A 193 9.98 13.50 -0.47
N TYR A 194 9.08 12.56 -0.74
CA TYR A 194 9.30 11.44 -1.66
C TYR A 194 8.24 11.43 -2.77
N SER A 195 8.65 11.05 -3.98
CA SER A 195 7.72 10.61 -5.03
C SER A 195 7.80 9.10 -5.23
N THR A 196 6.65 8.47 -5.49
CA THR A 196 6.53 7.03 -5.79
C THR A 196 5.72 6.81 -7.06
N SER A 197 6.25 6.03 -8.00
CA SER A 197 5.51 5.59 -9.20
C SER A 197 5.73 4.11 -9.48
N GLY A 198 4.93 3.52 -10.36
CA GLY A 198 5.10 2.12 -10.77
C GLY A 198 3.78 1.42 -11.03
N THR A 199 3.82 0.09 -10.93
CA THR A 199 2.66 -0.80 -11.15
C THR A 199 2.50 -1.78 -10.00
N SER A 200 1.27 -2.20 -9.77
CA SER A 200 0.95 -3.37 -8.96
C SER A 200 -0.26 -4.12 -9.47
N GLU A 201 -0.34 -5.40 -9.14
CA GLU A 201 -1.43 -6.31 -9.52
C GLU A 201 -1.72 -7.27 -8.36
N GLY A 202 -2.92 -7.84 -8.33
CA GLY A 202 -3.33 -8.71 -7.24
C GLY A 202 -4.68 -9.35 -7.43
N VAL A 203 -5.09 -10.13 -6.42
CA VAL A 203 -6.43 -10.71 -6.31
C VAL A 203 -7.04 -10.28 -4.98
N ASN A 204 -8.24 -9.71 -5.03
CA ASN A 204 -8.96 -9.18 -3.87
C ASN A 204 -9.59 -10.30 -3.01
N ARG A 205 -10.20 -9.93 -1.87
CA ARG A 205 -10.83 -10.85 -0.92
C ARG A 205 -12.11 -11.55 -1.42
N GLU A 206 -12.45 -11.38 -2.69
CA GLU A 206 -13.57 -12.02 -3.41
C GLU A 206 -13.07 -12.92 -4.56
N GLY A 207 -11.75 -13.08 -4.74
CA GLY A 207 -11.17 -13.88 -5.81
C GLY A 207 -11.14 -13.17 -7.17
N LYS A 208 -11.35 -11.86 -7.21
CA LYS A 208 -11.35 -11.05 -8.44
C LYS A 208 -10.00 -10.34 -8.64
N PRO A 209 -9.41 -10.37 -9.85
CA PRO A 209 -8.14 -9.70 -10.13
C PRO A 209 -8.30 -8.19 -10.26
N PHE A 210 -7.28 -7.45 -9.84
CA PHE A 210 -7.16 -6.01 -9.99
C PHE A 210 -5.73 -5.61 -10.37
N SER A 211 -5.56 -4.43 -10.97
CA SER A 211 -4.26 -3.78 -11.16
C SER A 211 -4.34 -2.28 -10.90
N VAL A 212 -3.19 -1.70 -10.54
CA VAL A 212 -3.00 -0.27 -10.27
C VAL A 212 -1.76 0.20 -11.01
N ASN A 213 -1.88 1.26 -11.80
CA ASN A 213 -0.78 1.95 -12.46
C ASN A 213 -0.70 3.40 -11.96
N THR A 214 0.48 3.85 -11.54
CA THR A 214 0.73 5.28 -11.32
C THR A 214 1.02 5.96 -12.64
N SER A 215 0.13 6.85 -13.07
CA SER A 215 0.31 7.65 -14.30
C SER A 215 1.14 8.90 -14.03
N GLU A 216 0.97 9.52 -12.86
CA GLU A 216 1.76 10.66 -12.38
C GLU A 216 2.26 10.37 -10.96
N PRO A 217 3.56 10.52 -10.65
CA PRO A 217 4.14 10.04 -9.39
C PRO A 217 3.45 10.58 -8.13
N LEU A 218 3.10 9.68 -7.23
CA LEU A 218 2.44 10.00 -5.96
C LEU A 218 3.41 10.70 -5.02
N ILE A 219 3.07 11.90 -4.57
CA ILE A 219 3.91 12.70 -3.67
C ILE A 219 3.49 12.48 -2.22
N THR A 220 4.48 12.21 -1.38
CA THR A 220 4.32 12.05 0.08
C THR A 220 5.32 12.94 0.80
N LYS A 221 4.86 13.63 1.84
CA LYS A 221 5.65 14.55 2.68
C LYS A 221 5.64 13.98 4.09
N PHE A 222 6.78 13.88 4.78
CA PHE A 222 6.81 13.29 6.14
C PHE A 222 5.89 14.01 7.14
N THR A 223 5.66 15.31 6.93
CA THR A 223 4.74 16.14 7.72
C THR A 223 3.26 15.98 7.37
N CYS A 224 2.90 15.14 6.38
CA CYS A 224 1.52 14.86 5.98
C CYS A 224 1.16 13.38 6.16
N ALA A 225 -0.05 13.12 6.67
CA ALA A 225 -0.60 11.78 6.84
C ALA A 225 -1.15 11.15 5.54
N TYR A 226 -1.08 11.87 4.42
CA TYR A 226 -1.75 11.53 3.16
C TYR A 226 -0.82 11.77 1.96
N ILE A 227 -1.12 11.10 0.84
CA ILE A 227 -0.60 11.47 -0.48
C ILE A 227 -1.21 12.83 -0.83
N VAL A 228 -0.39 13.76 -1.33
CA VAL A 228 -0.81 15.17 -1.54
C VAL A 228 -0.93 15.58 -3.02
N ASP A 229 -0.41 14.78 -3.93
CA ASP A 229 -0.30 15.05 -5.37
C ASP A 229 -0.01 13.71 -6.10
N GLY A 230 -0.31 13.65 -7.39
CA GLY A 230 -0.12 12.50 -8.28
C GLY A 230 -1.43 11.76 -8.63
N PHE A 231 -1.32 10.83 -9.58
CA PHE A 231 -2.47 10.24 -10.26
C PHE A 231 -2.31 8.72 -10.45
N ILE A 232 -3.27 7.93 -9.99
CA ILE A 232 -3.35 6.48 -10.28
C ILE A 232 -4.54 6.12 -11.14
N THR A 233 -4.38 5.02 -11.89
CA THR A 233 -5.43 4.34 -12.64
C THR A 233 -5.60 2.93 -12.07
N VAL A 234 -6.81 2.58 -11.64
CA VAL A 234 -7.17 1.29 -11.05
C VAL A 234 -8.09 0.54 -12.02
N THR A 235 -7.70 -0.68 -12.41
CA THR A 235 -8.47 -1.54 -13.30
C THR A 235 -8.95 -2.78 -12.55
N PHE A 236 -10.25 -3.08 -12.66
CA PHE A 236 -10.93 -4.20 -12.02
C PHE A 236 -12.13 -4.65 -12.86
N ASP A 237 -12.28 -5.97 -13.06
CA ASP A 237 -13.38 -6.57 -13.83
C ASP A 237 -13.61 -5.91 -15.22
N LEU A 238 -12.50 -5.66 -15.94
CA LEU A 238 -12.42 -4.94 -17.23
C LEU A 238 -12.90 -3.47 -17.22
N LYS A 239 -13.20 -2.90 -16.06
CA LYS A 239 -13.53 -1.47 -15.88
C LYS A 239 -12.35 -0.73 -15.26
N THR A 240 -12.26 0.56 -15.53
CA THR A 240 -11.14 1.41 -15.08
C THR A 240 -11.67 2.69 -14.45
N VAL A 241 -11.15 3.03 -13.27
CA VAL A 241 -11.34 4.33 -12.62
C VAL A 241 -9.98 4.95 -12.37
N SER A 242 -9.93 6.26 -12.15
CA SER A 242 -8.71 6.95 -11.74
C SER A 242 -8.91 7.70 -10.43
N ILE A 243 -7.82 7.91 -9.70
CA ILE A 243 -7.80 8.72 -8.47
C ILE A 243 -6.69 9.75 -8.62
N ASP A 244 -7.11 11.01 -8.56
CA ASP A 244 -6.30 12.22 -8.54
C ASP A 244 -6.17 12.69 -7.07
N TYR A 245 -4.94 12.82 -6.58
CA TYR A 245 -4.65 13.16 -5.18
C TYR A 245 -4.49 14.66 -4.91
N GLY A 246 -4.69 15.53 -5.91
CA GLY A 246 -4.71 16.99 -5.74
C GLY A 246 -3.39 17.69 -6.08
N ASP A 247 -3.18 18.86 -5.48
CA ASP A 247 -2.27 19.93 -5.94
C ASP A 247 -1.06 20.17 -5.01
N GLY A 248 -0.80 19.25 -4.09
CA GLY A 248 0.26 19.33 -3.09
C GLY A 248 -0.20 19.80 -1.71
N ILE A 249 -1.49 20.17 -1.53
CA ILE A 249 -2.09 20.50 -0.23
C ILE A 249 -2.20 19.24 0.64
N CYS A 250 -1.80 19.34 1.92
CA CYS A 250 -2.04 18.28 2.89
C CYS A 250 -3.49 18.32 3.39
N ASN A 251 -4.35 17.51 2.76
CA ASN A 251 -5.73 17.28 3.17
C ASN A 251 -6.00 15.76 3.18
N ASN A 252 -7.24 15.33 3.49
CA ASN A 252 -7.65 13.93 3.49
C ASN A 252 -8.66 13.59 2.38
N THR A 253 -8.64 14.32 1.26
CA THR A 253 -9.54 14.10 0.12
C THR A 253 -8.77 13.80 -1.16
N ALA A 254 -9.47 13.20 -2.13
CA ALA A 254 -8.98 12.92 -3.48
C ALA A 254 -10.17 12.95 -4.45
N THR A 255 -9.92 13.14 -5.75
CA THR A 255 -10.94 13.07 -6.78
C THR A 255 -10.96 11.70 -7.44
N LEU A 256 -12.04 10.93 -7.21
CA LEU A 256 -12.34 9.71 -7.94
C LEU A 256 -12.98 10.07 -9.30
N ILE A 257 -12.41 9.55 -10.37
CA ILE A 257 -12.88 9.71 -11.76
C ILE A 257 -13.39 8.35 -12.24
N LEU A 258 -14.69 8.25 -12.55
CA LEU A 258 -15.33 7.01 -13.00
C LEU A 258 -15.18 6.80 -14.51
N SER A 259 -15.46 5.57 -14.97
CA SER A 259 -15.30 5.16 -16.38
C SER A 259 -16.20 5.91 -17.37
N ASP A 260 -17.21 6.65 -16.89
CA ASP A 260 -18.10 7.52 -17.67
C ASP A 260 -17.62 8.99 -17.69
N GLY A 261 -16.49 9.30 -17.06
CA GLY A 261 -15.95 10.65 -16.90
C GLY A 261 -16.58 11.45 -15.76
N SER A 262 -17.52 10.88 -14.99
CA SER A 262 -18.07 11.56 -13.81
C SER A 262 -17.08 11.55 -12.65
N THR A 263 -17.00 12.67 -11.93
CA THR A 263 -16.07 12.86 -10.81
C THR A 263 -16.79 12.89 -9.46
N ARG A 264 -16.10 12.46 -8.40
CA ARG A 264 -16.58 12.53 -7.00
C ARG A 264 -15.40 12.80 -6.07
N GLU A 265 -15.57 13.71 -5.12
CA GLU A 265 -14.66 13.79 -3.98
C GLU A 265 -14.82 12.53 -3.12
N ILE A 266 -13.70 11.94 -2.69
CA ILE A 266 -13.64 10.83 -1.75
C ILE A 266 -12.72 11.19 -0.58
N SER A 267 -13.06 10.77 0.63
CA SER A 267 -12.17 10.93 1.80
C SER A 267 -11.21 9.76 1.91
N ILE A 268 -9.91 10.03 1.89
CA ILE A 268 -8.86 9.06 2.17
C ILE A 268 -8.95 8.67 3.65
N ARG A 269 -9.17 7.39 3.93
CA ARG A 269 -9.10 6.84 5.29
C ARG A 269 -7.71 6.28 5.57
N ARG A 270 -7.10 6.76 6.66
CA ARG A 270 -5.96 6.14 7.32
C ARG A 270 -6.44 4.91 8.11
N TRP A 271 -5.58 3.89 8.26
CA TRP A 271 -5.86 2.67 9.03
C TRP A 271 -5.04 2.57 10.33
N TRP A 272 -4.70 3.72 10.94
CA TRP A 272 -4.12 3.86 12.29
C TRP A 272 -4.67 5.14 12.95
#